data_AF-A0A7C4VD18-F1
#
_entry.id   AF-A0A7C4VD18-F1
#
_cell.length_a   1.000
_cell.length_b   1.000
_cell.length_c   1.000
_cell.angle_alpha   90.00
_cell.angle_beta   90.00
_cell.angle_gamma   90.00
#
_symmetry.space_group_name_H-M   'P 1'
#
loop_
_entity.id
_entity.type
_entity.pdbx_description
1 polymer ?
#
loop_
_entity_poly.entity_id
_entity_poly.type
_entity_poly.pdbx_seq_one_letter_code
_entity_poly.pdbx_strand_id
1 'polypeptide(L)' 'MAVIGLVGLAIFVFFIFVWWKIFSKAGYSGALSLLFLAGIIPFVGWIVPLILIIWFAFAEWPVVKQAKGQAPAKT' A
#
# COMPACT_ATOMS: atom_id res chain seq x y z
N MET A 1 9.75 -25.10 15.08
CA MET A 1 9.40 -24.83 13.67
C MET A 1 7.96 -24.36 13.49
N ALA A 2 6.94 -25.07 14.00
CA ALA A 2 5.52 -24.67 13.83
C ALA A 2 5.18 -23.28 14.39
N VAL A 3 5.66 -22.95 15.60
CA VAL A 3 5.42 -21.63 16.22
C VAL A 3 6.01 -20.49 15.39
N ILE A 4 7.24 -20.66 14.89
CA ILE A 4 7.92 -19.66 14.05
C ILE A 4 7.13 -19.43 12.75
N GLY A 5 6.62 -20.50 12.12
CA GLY A 5 5.79 -20.39 10.92
C GLY A 5 4.47 -19.64 11.17
N LEU A 6 3.82 -19.91 12.30
CA LEU A 6 2.54 -19.29 12.67
C LEU A 6 2.72 -17.79 13.01
N VAL A 7 3.78 -17.45 13.73
CA VAL A 7 4.16 -16.05 14.02
C VAL A 7 4.50 -15.31 12.71
N GLY A 8 5.27 -15.95 11.82
CA GLY A 8 5.60 -15.37 10.51
C GLY A 8 4.35 -15.09 9.67
N LEU A 9 3.39 -16.02 9.64
CA LEU A 9 2.12 -15.84 8.94
C LEU A 9 1.30 -14.69 9.54
N ALA A 10 1.22 -14.61 10.87
CA ALA A 10 0.50 -13.53 11.55
C ALA A 10 1.10 -12.15 11.24
N ILE A 11 2.44 -12.04 11.25
CA ILE A 11 3.16 -10.81 10.87
C ILE A 11 2.87 -10.45 9.41
N PHE A 12 2.87 -11.42 8.50
CA PHE A 12 2.61 -11.18 7.08
C PHE A 12 1.19 -10.65 6.83
N VAL A 13 0.18 -11.26 7.45
CA VAL A 13 -1.21 -10.80 7.35
C VAL A 13 -1.36 -9.39 7.95
N PHE A 14 -0.74 -9.14 9.10
CA PHE A 14 -0.74 -7.82 9.73
C PHE A 14 -0.07 -6.75 8.85
N PHE A 15 1.05 -7.10 8.20
CA PHE A 15 1.74 -6.22 7.26
C PHE A 15 0.85 -5.79 6.09
N ILE A 16 0.13 -6.75 5.48
CA ILE A 16 -0.84 -6.45 4.41
C ILE A 16 -1.96 -5.54 4.91
N PHE A 17 -2.47 -5.81 6.12
CA PHE A 17 -3.52 -5.00 6.74
C PHE A 17 -3.07 -3.55 6.98
N VAL A 18 -1.86 -3.33 7.50
CA VAL A 18 -1.30 -1.99 7.70
C VAL A 18 -1.18 -1.25 6.37
N TRP A 19 -0.64 -1.91 5.34
CA TRP A 19 -0.52 -1.32 4.00
C TRP A 19 -1.88 -0.98 3.39
N TRP A 20 -2.90 -1.82 3.56
CA TRP A 20 -4.26 -1.52 3.13
C TRP A 20 -4.74 -0.20 3.75
N LYS A 21 -4.56 -0.03 5.07
CA LYS A 21 -4.95 1.20 5.77
C LYS A 21 -4.21 2.43 5.23
N ILE A 22 -2.92 2.29 4.89
CA ILE A 22 -2.12 3.38 4.28
C ILE A 22 -2.69 3.77 2.91
N PHE A 23 -2.95 2.80 2.02
CA PHE A 23 -3.53 3.09 0.70
C PHE A 23 -4.89 3.77 0.80
N SER A 24 -5.77 3.29 1.69
CA SER A 24 -7.07 3.92 1.93
C SER A 24 -6.94 5.36 2.45
N LYS A 25 -5.89 5.68 3.23
CA LYS A 25 -5.61 7.04 3.71
C LYS A 25 -5.04 7.96 2.63
N ALA A 26 -4.23 7.42 1.72
CA ALA A 26 -3.74 8.16 0.56
C ALA A 26 -4.83 8.42 -0.49
N GLY A 27 -5.99 7.77 -0.38
CA GLY A 27 -7.12 7.89 -1.30
C GLY A 27 -7.07 6.90 -2.48
N TYR A 28 -6.23 5.86 -2.39
CA TYR A 28 -6.18 4.75 -3.33
C TYR A 28 -7.07 3.59 -2.85
N SER A 29 -7.44 2.70 -3.78
CA SER A 29 -8.11 1.45 -3.42
C SER A 29 -7.20 0.60 -2.55
N GLY A 30 -7.70 0.13 -1.41
CA GLY A 30 -6.96 -0.79 -0.55
C GLY A 30 -6.54 -2.08 -1.24
N ALA A 31 -7.16 -2.43 -2.37
CA ALA A 31 -6.75 -3.56 -3.20
C ALA A 31 -5.29 -3.47 -3.70
N LEU A 32 -4.69 -2.27 -3.74
CA LEU A 32 -3.27 -2.08 -4.04
C LEU A 32 -2.36 -2.77 -3.02
N SER A 33 -2.81 -3.00 -1.78
CA SER A 33 -2.02 -3.79 -0.82
C SER A 33 -1.92 -5.26 -1.21
N LEU A 34 -2.85 -5.79 -2.03
CA LEU A 34 -2.75 -7.17 -2.54
C LEU A 34 -1.63 -7.33 -3.59
N LEU A 35 -1.11 -6.24 -4.17
CA LEU A 35 0.11 -6.33 -4.98
C LEU A 35 1.32 -6.80 -4.17
N PHE A 36 1.34 -6.59 -2.85
CA PHE A 36 2.34 -7.20 -1.98
C PHE A 36 2.19 -8.73 -1.88
N LEU A 37 0.98 -9.26 -2.10
CA LEU A 37 0.71 -10.70 -2.21
C LEU A 37 1.25 -11.27 -3.53
N ALA A 38 1.25 -10.47 -4.61
CA ALA A 38 1.96 -10.81 -5.85
C ALA A 38 3.48 -10.95 -5.63
N GLY A 39 3.99 -10.48 -4.47
CA GLY A 39 5.30 -10.77 -3.89
C GLY A 39 5.66 -12.25 -3.78
N ILE A 40 4.65 -13.12 -3.70
CA ILE A 40 4.82 -14.58 -3.58
C ILE A 40 5.31 -15.20 -4.91
N ILE A 41 5.15 -14.50 -6.04
CA ILE A 41 5.62 -14.98 -7.34
C ILE A 41 7.16 -14.89 -7.38
N PRO A 42 7.87 -16.04 -7.38
CA PRO A 42 9.32 -16.01 -7.51
C PRO A 42 9.69 -15.36 -8.83
N PHE A 43 10.70 -14.47 -8.83
CA PHE A 43 11.17 -13.60 -9.92
C PHE A 43 10.53 -12.22 -10.10
N VAL A 44 9.24 -12.01 -9.89
CA VAL A 44 8.61 -10.67 -10.08
C VAL A 44 8.28 -10.02 -8.74
N GLY A 45 8.02 -10.83 -7.72
CA GLY A 45 7.48 -10.39 -6.46
C GLY A 45 8.37 -9.47 -5.62
N TRP A 46 9.68 -9.48 -5.82
CA TRP A 46 10.64 -8.66 -5.06
C TRP A 46 10.78 -7.24 -5.63
N ILE A 47 10.45 -7.04 -6.90
CA ILE A 47 10.61 -5.76 -7.60
C ILE A 47 9.36 -4.89 -7.44
N VAL A 48 8.17 -5.52 -7.38
CA VAL A 48 6.87 -4.84 -7.27
C VAL A 48 6.77 -3.93 -6.03
N PRO A 49 7.15 -4.36 -4.81
CA PRO A 49 7.14 -3.49 -3.62
C PRO A 49 8.08 -2.29 -3.77
N LEU A 50 9.23 -2.47 -4.40
CA LEU A 50 10.22 -1.43 -4.63
C LEU A 50 9.67 -0.34 -5.55
N ILE A 51 9.11 -0.74 -6.70
CA ILE A 51 8.48 0.19 -7.64
C ILE A 51 7.29 0.89 -6.97
N LEU A 52 6.47 0.16 -6.20
CA LEU A 52 5.34 0.72 -5.47
C LEU A 52 5.77 1.79 -4.48
N ILE A 53 6.81 1.54 -3.68
CA ILE A 53 7.32 2.51 -2.70
C ILE A 53 7.85 3.77 -3.40
N ILE A 54 8.64 3.59 -4.47
CA ILE A 54 9.16 4.71 -5.27
C ILE A 54 8.00 5.52 -5.85
N TRP A 55 7.04 4.85 -6.48
CA TRP A 55 5.85 5.51 -7.01
C TRP A 55 5.07 6.21 -5.90
N PHE A 56 4.86 5.59 -4.74
CA PHE A 56 4.14 6.19 -3.64
C PHE A 56 4.85 7.41 -3.04
N ALA A 57 6.18 7.45 -3.10
CA ALA A 57 6.98 8.58 -2.62
C ALA A 57 6.92 9.80 -3.56
N PHE A 58 6.88 9.57 -4.88
CA PHE A 58 6.89 10.66 -5.88
C PHE A 58 5.52 10.97 -6.48
N ALA A 59 4.55 10.06 -6.39
CA ALA A 59 3.20 10.28 -6.92
C ALA A 59 2.44 11.27 -6.06
N GLU A 60 1.68 12.15 -6.70
CA GLU A 60 0.71 12.98 -5.99
C GLU A 60 -0.47 12.14 -5.52
N TRP A 61 -0.67 12.10 -4.21
CA TRP A 61 -1.75 11.29 -3.63
C TRP A 61 -3.11 11.92 -3.95
N PRO A 62 -4.13 11.12 -4.30
CA PRO A 62 -5.47 11.63 -4.63
C PRO A 62 -6.11 12.39 -3.46
N VAL A 63 -5.80 12.02 -2.21
CA VAL A 63 -6.26 12.79 -1.03
C VAL A 63 -5.71 14.23 -1.01
N VAL A 64 -4.48 14.44 -1.48
CA VAL A 64 -3.87 15.78 -1.58
C VAL A 64 -4.51 16.57 -2.72
N LYS A 65 -4.87 15.90 -3.82
CA LYS A 65 -5.63 16.52 -4.92
C LYS A 65 -7.03 16.94 -4.50
N GLN A 66 -7.72 16.11 -3.72
CA GLN A 66 -9.02 16.45 -3.14
C GLN A 66 -8.90 17.65 -2.18
N ALA A 67 -7.84 17.69 -1.35
CA ALA A 67 -7.59 18.81 -0.46
C ALA A 67 -7.25 20.12 -1.22
N LYS A 68 -6.49 20.04 -2.33
CA LYS A 68 -6.17 21.21 -3.18
C LYS A 68 -7.36 21.69 -4.03
N GLY A 69 -8.21 20.77 -4.49
CA GLY A 69 -9.42 21.07 -5.26
C GLY A 69 -10.57 21.65 -4.43
N GLN A 70 -10.43 21.69 -3.11
CA GLN A 70 -11.34 22.35 -2.16
C GLN A 70 -10.78 23.69 -1.65
N ALA A 71 -9.97 24.41 -2.43
CA ALA A 71 -9.92 25.86 -2.25
C ALA A 71 -11.31 26.39 -2.63
N PRO A 72 -12.11 26.96 -1.71
CA PRO A 72 -13.37 27.55 -2.09
C PRO A 72 -13.07 28.65 -3.09
N ALA A 73 -13.71 28.57 -4.26
CA ALA A 73 -13.90 29.72 -5.13
C ALA A 73 -14.66 30.77 -4.31
N LYS A 74 -13.92 31.60 -3.58
CA LYS A 74 -14.46 32.76 -2.89
C LYS A 74 -14.71 33.80 -3.97
N THR A 75 -15.97 33.84 -4.41
CA THR A 75 -16.72 34.99 -4.94
C THR A 75 -16.04 36.33 -4.80
#